data_AF-A0A944Z712-F1
#
_entry.id   AF-A0A944Z712-F1
#
_cell.length_a   1.000
_cell.length_b   1.000
_cell.length_c   1.000
_cell.angle_alpha   90.00
_cell.angle_beta   90.00
_cell.angle_gamma   90.00
#
_symmetry.space_group_name_H-M   'P 1'
#
loop_
_entity.id
_entity.type
_entity.pdbx_description
1 polymer ?
#
loop_
_entity_poly.entity_id
_entity_poly.type
_entity_poly.pdbx_seq_one_letter_code
_entity_poly.pdbx_strand_id
1 'polypeptide(L)'
;VIEHLEKQDCDLVIINRIGAFDQESGLELIEKIKVDGRFKSPLMMITNYKDQMDNAVEKGAVPGYGKGKLHDKDTIELLSKYLCE
;
A
#
# COMPACT_ATOMS: atom_id res chain seq x y z
N VAL A 1 -2.57 9.07 -10.74
CA VAL A 1 -2.21 8.68 -9.34
C VAL A 1 -0.81 9.14 -8.98
N ILE A 2 0.23 8.69 -9.70
CA ILE A 2 1.65 9.00 -9.42
C ILE A 2 1.90 10.52 -9.32
N GLU A 3 1.44 11.33 -10.29
CA GLU A 3 1.61 12.79 -10.27
C GLU A 3 0.94 13.51 -9.09
N HIS A 4 -0.07 12.90 -8.47
CA HIS A 4 -0.77 13.49 -7.32
C HIS A 4 -0.06 13.17 -6.01
N LEU A 5 0.49 11.96 -5.91
CA LEU A 5 1.30 11.57 -4.77
C LEU A 5 2.55 12.47 -4.64
N GLU A 6 3.06 13.04 -5.74
CA GLU A 6 4.33 13.80 -5.74
C GLU A 6 4.16 15.15 -5.04
N LYS A 7 2.93 15.65 -5.01
CA LYS A 7 2.59 16.96 -4.45
C LYS A 7 2.32 16.91 -2.95
N GLN A 8 2.38 15.73 -2.33
CA GLN A 8 2.06 15.53 -0.93
C GLN A 8 3.12 14.68 -0.26
N ASP A 9 3.64 15.16 0.87
CA ASP A 9 4.44 14.31 1.76
C ASP A 9 3.48 13.30 2.41
N CYS A 10 3.55 12.06 1.94
CA CYS A 10 2.79 10.94 2.48
C CYS A 10 3.74 9.98 3.20
N ASP A 11 3.51 9.74 4.48
CA ASP A 11 4.29 8.77 5.26
C ASP A 11 3.93 7.32 4.92
N LEU A 12 2.75 7.09 4.35
CA LEU A 12 2.27 5.79 3.91
C LEU A 12 1.26 5.89 2.78
N VAL A 13 1.45 5.10 1.71
CA VAL A 13 0.48 4.99 0.61
C VAL A 13 -0.22 3.63 0.70
N ILE A 14 -1.53 3.66 0.94
CA ILE A 14 -2.36 2.46 1.06
C ILE A 14 -3.08 2.19 -0.28
N ILE A 15 -2.91 0.99 -0.81
CA ILE A 15 -3.39 0.59 -2.13
C ILE A 15 -4.33 -0.62 -1.99
N ASN A 16 -5.52 -0.52 -2.58
CA ASN A 16 -6.43 -1.66 -2.71
C ASN A 16 -5.94 -2.61 -3.81
N ARG A 17 -6.16 -3.93 -3.66
CA ARG A 17 -5.87 -4.92 -4.71
C ARG A 17 -6.49 -4.57 -6.06
N ILE A 18 -7.75 -4.12 -6.05
CA ILE A 18 -8.50 -3.68 -7.23
C ILE A 18 -9.00 -2.28 -6.93
N GLY A 19 -8.71 -1.34 -7.82
CA GLY A 19 -9.20 0.03 -7.71
C GLY A 19 -10.72 0.08 -7.80
N ALA A 20 -11.35 0.91 -6.96
CA ALA A 20 -12.81 0.96 -6.85
C ALA A 20 -13.47 1.60 -8.08
N PHE A 21 -12.74 2.44 -8.83
CA PHE A 21 -13.29 3.25 -9.92
C PHE A 21 -12.80 2.78 -11.30
N ASP A 22 -11.55 2.35 -11.38
CA ASP A 22 -10.86 1.98 -12.63
C ASP A 22 -10.68 0.46 -12.79
N GLN A 23 -10.97 -0.32 -11.74
CA GLN A 23 -10.71 -1.75 -11.66
C GLN A 23 -9.23 -2.12 -11.92
N GLU A 24 -8.31 -1.16 -11.78
CA GLU A 24 -6.90 -1.40 -12.01
C GLU A 24 -6.29 -2.29 -10.93
N SER A 25 -5.26 -3.04 -11.33
CA SER A 25 -4.51 -3.91 -10.43
C SER A 25 -3.59 -3.09 -9.53
N GLY A 26 -3.83 -3.16 -8.22
CA GLY A 26 -2.95 -2.56 -7.23
C GLY A 26 -1.53 -3.12 -7.25
N LEU A 27 -1.35 -4.38 -7.69
CA LEU A 27 -0.01 -4.98 -7.82
C LEU A 27 0.78 -4.33 -8.97
N GLU A 28 0.13 -4.03 -10.09
CA GLU A 28 0.77 -3.33 -11.20
C GLU A 28 1.10 -1.89 -10.83
N LEU A 29 0.22 -1.23 -10.05
CA LEU A 29 0.47 0.12 -9.57
C LEU A 29 1.71 0.16 -8.65
N ILE A 30 1.83 -0.78 -7.71
CA ILE A 30 3.00 -0.88 -6.82
C ILE A 30 4.28 -1.07 -7.63
N GLU A 31 4.26 -1.98 -8.60
CA GLU A 31 5.40 -2.24 -9.48
C GLU A 31 5.80 -0.99 -10.28
N LYS A 32 4.83 -0.31 -10.89
CA LYS A 32 5.06 0.94 -11.63
C LYS A 32 5.67 2.02 -10.75
N ILE A 33 5.15 2.24 -9.53
CA ILE A 33 5.68 3.24 -8.60
C ILE A 33 7.11 2.88 -8.17
N LYS A 34 7.39 1.60 -7.92
CA LYS A 34 8.72 1.14 -7.49
C LYS A 34 9.76 1.23 -8.60
N VAL A 35 9.40 0.89 -9.83
CA VAL A 35 10.25 1.04 -11.02
C VAL A 35 10.52 2.51 -11.32
N ASP A 36 9.53 3.37 -11.13
CA ASP A 36 9.66 4.81 -11.33
C ASP A 36 10.65 5.46 -10.36
N GLY A 37 10.73 4.96 -9.11
CA GLY A 37 11.78 5.30 -8.15
C GLY A 37 11.76 6.74 -7.60
N ARG A 38 10.88 7.60 -8.10
CA ARG A 38 10.69 8.97 -7.59
C ARG A 38 10.00 8.99 -6.23
N PHE A 39 9.19 7.96 -5.93
CA PHE A 39 8.48 7.81 -4.68
C PHE A 39 9.28 7.01 -3.65
N LYS A 40 9.59 7.66 -2.53
CA LYS A 40 10.26 7.02 -1.40
C LYS A 40 9.31 6.52 -0.32
N SER A 41 8.07 6.99 -0.33
CA SER A 41 7.07 6.58 0.66
C SER A 41 6.81 5.08 0.60
N PRO A 42 6.64 4.43 1.76
CA PRO A 42 6.27 3.01 1.81
C PRO A 42 4.89 2.81 1.16
N LEU A 43 4.79 1.76 0.36
CA LEU A 43 3.56 1.34 -0.30
C LEU A 43 3.02 0.13 0.43
N MET A 44 1.73 0.10 0.77
CA MET A 44 1.11 -1.00 1.49
C MET A 44 -0.14 -1.48 0.75
N MET A 45 -0.24 -2.78 0.46
CA MET A 45 -1.46 -3.34 -0.12
C MET A 45 -2.44 -3.79 0.96
N ILE A 46 -3.71 -3.36 0.86
CA ILE A 46 -4.79 -3.85 1.71
C ILE A 46 -5.76 -4.75 0.94
N THR A 47 -5.92 -5.98 1.42
CA THR A 47 -6.74 -7.00 0.78
C THR A 47 -6.98 -8.17 1.71
N ASN A 48 -8.13 -8.84 1.57
CA ASN A 48 -8.43 -10.06 2.34
C ASN A 48 -7.73 -11.32 1.78
N TYR A 49 -7.00 -11.17 0.67
CA TYR A 49 -6.27 -12.23 -0.01
C TYR A 49 -4.80 -12.20 0.41
N LYS A 50 -4.36 -13.20 1.19
CA LYS A 50 -2.99 -13.23 1.76
C LYS A 50 -1.91 -13.34 0.69
N ASP A 51 -2.11 -14.22 -0.28
CA ASP A 51 -1.27 -14.39 -1.47
C ASP A 51 -1.03 -13.06 -2.21
N GLN A 52 -2.06 -12.22 -2.31
CA GLN A 52 -1.94 -10.92 -2.95
C GLN A 52 -1.12 -9.92 -2.12
N MET A 53 -1.18 -9.99 -0.78
CA MET A 53 -0.30 -9.18 0.08
C MET A 53 1.15 -9.65 -0.02
N ASP A 54 1.38 -10.96 -0.02
CA ASP A 54 2.71 -11.54 -0.15
C ASP A 54 3.34 -11.13 -1.50
N ASN A 55 2.59 -11.24 -2.61
CA ASN A 55 3.00 -10.74 -3.92
C ASN A 55 3.34 -9.24 -3.94
N ALA A 56 2.63 -8.43 -3.16
CA ALA A 56 2.91 -6.99 -3.07
C ALA A 56 4.26 -6.74 -2.38
N VAL A 57 4.54 -7.49 -1.31
CA VAL A 57 5.82 -7.41 -0.58
C VAL A 57 6.98 -7.83 -1.47
N GLU A 58 6.83 -8.90 -2.27
CA GLU A 58 7.83 -9.31 -3.26
C GLU A 58 8.14 -8.23 -4.30
N LYS A 59 7.15 -7.39 -4.62
CA LYS A 59 7.29 -6.22 -5.50
C LYS A 59 7.81 -4.96 -4.81
N GLY A 60 8.22 -5.06 -3.54
CA GLY A 60 8.82 -3.97 -2.77
C GLY A 60 7.84 -3.13 -1.95
N ALA A 61 6.60 -3.59 -1.79
CA ALA A 61 5.67 -3.04 -0.80
C ALA A 61 6.07 -3.44 0.64
N VAL A 62 5.55 -2.74 1.62
CA VAL A 62 5.62 -3.16 3.03
C VAL A 62 4.46 -4.13 3.34
N PRO A 63 4.57 -4.94 4.42
CA PRO A 63 3.50 -5.83 4.83
C PRO A 63 2.19 -5.08 5.05
N GLY A 64 1.11 -5.62 4.48
CA GLY A 64 -0.23 -5.06 4.58
C GLY A 64 -1.14 -5.78 5.58
N TYR A 65 -2.39 -5.36 5.61
CA TYR A 65 -3.43 -5.95 6.46
C TYR A 65 -4.73 -6.21 5.69
N GLY A 66 -5.55 -7.12 6.23
CA GLY A 66 -6.87 -7.41 5.69
C GLY A 66 -7.83 -6.25 5.89
N LYS A 67 -8.68 -5.95 4.90
CA LYS A 67 -9.59 -4.79 4.97
C LYS A 67 -10.50 -4.79 6.20
N GLY A 68 -10.89 -5.98 6.66
CA GLY A 68 -11.72 -6.15 7.86
C GLY A 68 -10.96 -6.01 9.19
N LYS A 69 -9.62 -5.91 9.15
CA LYS A 69 -8.75 -5.90 10.33
C LYS A 69 -8.31 -4.51 10.75
N LEU A 70 -8.89 -3.44 10.19
CA LEU A 70 -8.45 -2.07 10.45
C LEU A 70 -8.42 -1.72 11.95
N HIS A 71 -9.37 -2.25 12.73
CA HIS A 71 -9.49 -1.98 14.16
C HIS A 71 -8.81 -3.03 15.05
N ASP A 72 -8.15 -4.02 14.45
CA ASP A 72 -7.39 -5.01 15.21
C ASP A 72 -6.16 -4.34 15.80
N LYS A 73 -5.81 -4.69 17.04
CA LYS A 73 -4.63 -4.15 17.73
C LYS A 73 -3.36 -4.33 16.90
N ASP A 74 -3.22 -5.48 16.25
CA ASP A 74 -2.06 -5.80 15.42
C ASP A 74 -1.93 -4.86 14.21
N THR A 75 -3.06 -4.44 13.62
CA THR A 75 -3.06 -3.48 12.50
C THR A 75 -2.70 -2.08 12.98
N ILE A 76 -3.18 -1.67 14.14
CA ILE A 76 -2.83 -0.37 14.73
C ILE A 76 -1.33 -0.32 15.03
N GLU A 77 -0.75 -1.40 15.59
CA GLU A 77 0.69 -1.52 15.83
C GLU A 77 1.51 -1.58 14.53
N LEU A 78 0.98 -2.18 13.47
CA LEU A 78 1.59 -2.14 12.14
C LEU A 78 1.62 -0.71 11.59
N LEU A 79 0.50 0.01 11.66
CA LEU A 79 0.35 1.36 11.15
C LEU A 79 1.17 2.38 11.95
N SER A 80 1.32 2.20 13.27
CA SER A 80 2.10 3.11 14.11
C SER A 80 3.58 3.18 13.73
N LYS A 81 4.10 2.21 12.97
CA LYS A 81 5.47 2.24 12.42
C LYS A 81 5.65 3.30 11.33
N TYR A 82 4.55 3.76 10.74
CA TYR A 82 4.54 4.69 9.61
C TYR A 82 3.85 6.02 9.94
N LEU A 83 2.86 6.02 10.84
CA LEU A 83 1.99 7.16 11.11
C LEU A 83 2.31 7.90 12.44
N CYS A 84 3.54 7.78 12.95
CA CYS A 84 3.91 8.48 14.18
C CYS A 84 4.10 9.98 13.94
N GLU A 85 3.41 10.81 14.74
CA GLU A 85 3.64 12.25 14.92
C GLU A 85 5.04 12.55 15.48
#